data_AF-A0A0G0G6M2-F1
#
_entry.id   AF-A0A0G0G6M2-F1
#
_cell.length_a   1.000
_cell.length_b   1.000
_cell.length_c   1.000
_cell.angle_alpha   90.00
_cell.angle_beta   90.00
_cell.angle_gamma   90.00
#
_symmetry.space_group_name_H-M   'P 1'
#
loop_
_entity.id
_entity.type
_entity.pdbx_description
1 polymer ?
#
loop_
_entity_poly.entity_id
_entity_poly.type
_entity_poly.pdbx_seq_one_letter_code
_entity_poly.pdbx_strand_id
1 'polypeptide(L)'
;MDELLNGIRYNFIISSEPINKKQAVFDIESIHKETKRKSFVTNVNALLSLFNVDGEDPRFWENEWILKNKEIKKLIFTAKKYLSDKNFLFYLEDYLDLDRKESEWGGYE
;
A
#
# COMPACT_ATOMS: atom_id res chain seq x y z
N MET A 1 -5.88 -11.03 -7.85
CA MET A 1 -4.80 -11.92 -7.35
C MET A 1 -4.27 -11.19 -6.16
N ASP A 2 -4.33 -11.86 -5.03
CA ASP A 2 -4.22 -11.24 -3.73
C ASP A 2 -3.13 -12.00 -2.99
N GLU A 3 -2.12 -11.28 -2.54
CA GLU A 3 -1.03 -11.86 -1.78
C GLU A 3 -0.97 -11.25 -0.39
N LEU A 4 -1.02 -12.13 0.61
CA LEU A 4 -0.90 -11.77 2.01
C LEU A 4 0.57 -11.83 2.45
N LEU A 5 1.09 -10.69 2.91
CA LEU A 5 2.38 -10.57 3.56
C LEU A 5 2.21 -10.26 5.04
N ASN A 6 2.91 -11.01 5.89
CA ASN A 6 2.84 -10.86 7.33
C ASN A 6 3.95 -9.94 7.79
N GLY A 7 3.59 -8.73 8.22
CA GLY A 7 4.48 -7.82 8.94
C GLY A 7 4.60 -8.21 10.41
N ILE A 8 5.01 -7.27 11.25
CA ILE A 8 5.15 -7.45 12.70
C ILE A 8 3.83 -7.08 13.37
N ARG A 9 3.41 -5.81 13.26
CA ARG A 9 2.14 -5.27 13.77
C ARG A 9 1.02 -5.29 12.73
N TYR A 10 1.37 -5.28 11.44
CA TYR A 10 0.41 -5.22 10.35
C TYR A 10 0.50 -6.45 9.45
N ASN A 11 -0.61 -6.80 8.81
CA ASN A 11 -0.63 -7.66 7.63
C ASN A 11 -0.87 -6.77 6.41
N PHE A 12 -0.22 -7.10 5.30
CA PHE A 12 -0.35 -6.36 4.05
C PHE A 12 -0.96 -7.27 3.00
N ILE A 13 -2.00 -6.81 2.33
CA ILE A 13 -2.60 -7.48 1.19
C ILE A 13 -2.22 -6.68 -0.04
N ILE A 14 -1.50 -7.31 -0.97
CA ILE A 14 -1.22 -6.74 -2.28
C ILE A 14 -2.24 -7.32 -3.23
N SER A 15 -3.07 -6.46 -3.80
CA SER A 15 -4.17 -6.86 -4.66
C SER A 15 -3.98 -6.32 -6.07
N SER A 16 -4.40 -7.13 -7.04
CA SER A 16 -4.55 -6.65 -8.41
C SER A 16 -5.72 -7.32 -9.10
N GLU A 17 -6.63 -6.50 -9.61
CA GLU A 17 -7.88 -6.94 -10.24
C GLU A 17 -7.95 -6.50 -11.71
N PRO A 18 -8.08 -7.41 -12.69
CA PRO A 18 -8.16 -7.05 -14.10
C PRO A 18 -9.46 -6.30 -14.43
N ILE A 19 -9.33 -5.10 -14.98
CA ILE A 19 -10.47 -4.35 -15.55
C ILE A 19 -10.71 -4.82 -16.99
N ASN A 20 -9.62 -5.00 -17.75
CA ASN A 20 -9.68 -5.44 -19.14
C ASN A 20 -8.37 -6.14 -19.56
N LYS A 21 -8.23 -6.49 -20.85
CA LYS A 21 -7.04 -7.21 -21.37
C LYS A 21 -5.71 -6.43 -21.21
N LYS A 22 -5.74 -5.12 -20.96
CA LYS A 22 -4.57 -4.24 -20.90
C LYS A 22 -4.36 -3.58 -19.54
N GLN A 23 -5.40 -3.48 -18.71
CA GLN A 23 -5.39 -2.74 -17.45
C GLN A 23 -5.93 -3.58 -16.29
N ALA A 24 -5.39 -3.29 -15.11
CA ALA A 24 -5.87 -3.79 -13.84
C ALA A 24 -5.87 -2.65 -12.80
N VAL A 25 -6.64 -2.83 -11.75
CA VAL A 25 -6.52 -2.09 -10.50
C VAL A 25 -5.35 -2.68 -9.71
N PHE A 26 -4.61 -1.82 -9.01
CA PHE A 26 -3.60 -2.19 -8.05
C PHE A 26 -3.81 -1.41 -6.77
N ASP A 27 -3.76 -2.11 -5.64
CA ASP A 27 -3.91 -1.54 -4.32
C ASP A 27 -3.11 -2.35 -3.30
N ILE A 28 -2.79 -1.70 -2.18
CA ILE A 28 -2.17 -2.33 -1.02
C ILE A 28 -3.01 -1.97 0.20
N GLU A 29 -3.62 -2.98 0.81
CA GLU A 29 -4.33 -2.85 2.08
C GLU A 29 -3.40 -3.22 3.24
N SER A 30 -3.41 -2.43 4.31
CA SER A 30 -2.80 -2.76 5.59
C SER A 30 -3.88 -3.11 6.61
N ILE A 31 -3.65 -4.16 7.39
CA ILE A 31 -4.56 -4.63 8.44
C ILE A 31 -3.78 -4.69 9.74
N HIS A 32 -4.15 -3.86 10.72
CA HIS A 32 -3.53 -3.91 12.04
C HIS A 32 -3.92 -5.20 12.75
N LYS A 33 -2.95 -5.96 13.25
CA LYS A 33 -3.20 -7.31 13.77
C LYS A 33 -4.03 -7.30 15.04
N GLU A 34 -3.83 -6.32 15.91
CA GLU A 34 -4.52 -6.23 17.20
C GLU A 34 -5.94 -5.70 17.04
N THR A 35 -6.09 -4.50 16.45
CA THR A 35 -7.39 -3.82 16.34
C THR A 35 -8.22 -4.29 15.15
N LYS A 36 -7.64 -5.08 14.24
CA LYS A 36 -8.25 -5.51 12.96
C LYS A 36 -8.66 -4.38 12.02
N ARG A 37 -8.31 -3.13 12.34
CA ARG A 37 -8.61 -1.98 11.50
C ARG A 37 -7.82 -2.06 10.19
N LYS A 38 -8.50 -1.74 9.10
CA LYS A 38 -7.97 -1.77 7.73
C LYS A 38 -7.72 -0.35 7.24
N SER A 39 -6.69 -0.19 6.42
CA SER A 39 -6.35 1.08 5.77
C SER A 39 -5.68 0.78 4.43
N PHE A 40 -6.10 1.46 3.37
CA PHE A 40 -5.34 1.45 2.12
C PHE A 40 -4.07 2.28 2.31
N VAL A 41 -2.94 1.72 1.88
CA VAL A 41 -1.62 2.36 2.02
C VAL A 41 -0.97 2.63 0.67
N THR A 42 -1.66 2.33 -0.43
CA THR A 42 -1.16 2.48 -1.80
C THR A 42 -0.60 3.88 -2.06
N ASN A 43 -1.22 4.92 -1.49
CA ASN A 43 -0.85 6.34 -1.63
C ASN A 43 0.02 6.88 -0.49
N VAL A 44 0.50 6.05 0.44
CA VAL A 44 1.41 6.49 1.50
C VAL A 44 2.74 6.91 0.87
N ASN A 45 3.26 8.08 1.26
CA ASN A 45 4.50 8.66 0.74
C ASN A 45 5.68 7.69 0.72
N ALA A 46 5.79 6.84 1.74
CA ALA A 46 6.82 5.80 1.79
C ALA A 46 6.71 4.82 0.61
N LEU A 47 5.50 4.38 0.25
CA LEU A 47 5.26 3.49 -0.89
C LEU A 47 5.37 4.23 -2.23
N LEU A 48 4.89 5.47 -2.32
CA LEU A 48 5.06 6.32 -3.51
C LEU A 48 6.54 6.48 -3.87
N SER A 49 7.37 6.81 -2.87
CA SER A 49 8.82 6.95 -3.03
C SER A 49 9.47 5.63 -3.47
N LEU A 50 9.07 4.50 -2.88
CA LEU A 50 9.58 3.17 -3.27
C LEU A 50 9.24 2.79 -4.71
N PHE A 51 8.04 3.12 -5.17
CA PHE A 51 7.61 2.82 -6.53
C PHE A 51 8.18 3.80 -7.55
N ASN A 52 8.92 4.83 -7.09
CA ASN A 52 9.42 5.92 -7.91
C ASN A 52 8.29 6.52 -8.76
N VAL A 53 7.12 6.68 -8.12
CA VAL A 53 5.97 7.37 -8.68
C VAL A 53 5.96 8.79 -8.16
N ASP A 54 5.56 9.71 -9.04
CA ASP A 54 5.37 11.09 -8.67
C ASP A 54 4.07 11.21 -7.85
N GLY A 55 4.17 11.72 -6.62
CA GLY A 55 3.01 11.94 -5.76
C GLY A 55 2.08 13.05 -6.30
N GLU A 56 2.57 13.88 -7.23
CA GLU A 56 1.77 14.90 -7.91
C GLU A 56 1.02 14.33 -9.12
N ASP A 57 1.26 13.08 -9.51
CA ASP A 57 0.53 12.45 -10.62
C ASP A 57 -0.86 11.99 -10.15
N PRO A 58 -1.95 12.56 -10.72
CA PRO A 58 -3.31 12.32 -10.27
C PRO A 58 -3.78 10.87 -10.45
N ARG A 59 -3.03 10.05 -11.20
CA ARG A 59 -3.31 8.61 -11.32
C ARG A 59 -3.04 7.84 -10.02
N PHE A 60 -2.29 8.44 -9.09
CA PHE A 60 -1.86 7.81 -7.84
C PHE A 60 -2.46 8.43 -6.57
N TRP A 61 -3.35 9.42 -6.72
CA TRP A 61 -3.97 10.11 -5.57
C TRP A 61 -4.98 9.23 -4.84
N GLU A 62 -5.66 8.36 -5.59
CA GLU A 62 -6.65 7.44 -5.05
C GLU A 62 -5.98 6.22 -4.38
N ASN A 63 -6.77 5.53 -3.54
CA ASN A 63 -6.35 4.30 -2.87
C ASN A 63 -6.09 3.13 -3.83
N GLU A 64 -6.66 3.22 -5.03
CA GLU A 64 -6.66 2.20 -6.07
C GLU A 64 -6.12 2.79 -7.37
N TRP A 65 -5.15 2.11 -7.99
CA TRP A 65 -4.45 2.62 -9.17
C TRP A 65 -4.80 1.83 -10.41
N ILE A 66 -5.34 2.51 -11.42
CA ILE A 66 -5.65 1.89 -12.71
C ILE A 66 -4.44 1.99 -13.64
N LEU A 67 -3.73 0.89 -13.80
CA LEU A 67 -2.44 0.85 -14.51
C LEU A 67 -2.39 -0.24 -15.58
N LYS A 68 -1.39 -0.17 -16.46
CA LYS A 68 -1.18 -1.24 -17.44
C LYS A 68 -0.68 -2.50 -16.72
N ASN A 69 -1.06 -3.67 -17.22
CA ASN A 69 -0.66 -4.96 -16.66
C ASN A 69 0.87 -5.13 -16.50
N LYS A 70 1.68 -4.47 -17.34
CA LYS A 70 3.15 -4.46 -17.24
C LYS A 70 3.66 -3.65 -16.06
N GLU A 71 2.99 -2.54 -15.73
CA GLU A 71 3.35 -1.66 -14.61
C GLU A 71 3.00 -2.35 -13.29
N ILE A 72 1.82 -2.94 -13.21
CA ILE A 72 1.33 -3.66 -12.03
C ILE A 72 2.27 -4.81 -11.66
N LYS A 73 2.75 -5.58 -12.63
CA LYS A 73 3.74 -6.64 -12.37
C LYS A 73 5.02 -6.10 -11.72
N LYS A 74 5.48 -4.91 -12.12
CA LYS A 74 6.65 -4.27 -11.52
C LYS A 74 6.33 -3.81 -10.10
N LEU A 75 5.18 -3.15 -9.89
CA LEU A 75 4.74 -2.68 -8.58
C LEU A 75 4.58 -3.83 -7.60
N ILE A 76 3.90 -4.90 -7.98
CA ILE A 76 3.77 -6.12 -7.19
C ILE A 76 5.14 -6.68 -6.81
N PHE A 77 6.06 -6.81 -7.77
CA PHE A 77 7.40 -7.31 -7.49
C PHE A 77 8.16 -6.42 -6.49
N THR A 78 8.11 -5.11 -6.70
CA THR A 78 8.73 -4.11 -5.81
C THR A 78 8.11 -4.16 -4.41
N ALA A 79 6.78 -4.16 -4.32
CA ALA A 79 6.04 -4.23 -3.07
C ALA A 79 6.42 -5.48 -2.28
N LYS A 80 6.43 -6.66 -2.93
CA LYS A 80 6.87 -7.92 -2.30
C LYS A 80 8.30 -7.84 -1.79
N LYS A 81 9.22 -7.30 -2.60
CA LYS A 81 10.64 -7.18 -2.22
C LYS A 81 10.79 -6.35 -0.94
N TYR A 82 10.16 -5.18 -0.88
CA TYR A 82 10.30 -4.27 0.26
C TYR A 82 9.48 -4.71 1.47
N LEU A 83 8.25 -5.20 1.28
CA LEU A 83 7.43 -5.76 2.35
C LEU A 83 7.94 -7.10 2.88
N SER A 84 8.95 -7.70 2.25
CA SER A 84 9.70 -8.83 2.79
C SER A 84 10.99 -8.40 3.51
N ASP A 85 11.40 -7.13 3.37
CA ASP A 85 12.55 -6.57 4.06
C ASP A 85 12.15 -6.12 5.47
N LYS A 86 12.84 -6.63 6.48
CA LYS A 86 12.50 -6.36 7.88
C LYS A 86 12.67 -4.89 8.24
N ASN A 87 13.73 -4.24 7.76
CA ASN A 87 14.01 -2.84 8.12
C ASN A 87 12.95 -1.92 7.53
N PHE A 88 12.59 -2.15 6.27
CA PHE A 88 11.52 -1.42 5.62
C PHE A 88 10.17 -1.66 6.31
N LEU A 89 9.84 -2.92 6.65
CA LEU A 89 8.62 -3.23 7.40
C LEU A 89 8.56 -2.47 8.74
N PHE A 90 9.64 -2.45 9.51
CA PHE A 90 9.70 -1.70 10.77
C PHE A 90 9.42 -0.21 10.56
N TYR A 91 10.08 0.39 9.57
CA TYR A 91 9.87 1.79 9.21
C TYR A 91 8.43 2.06 8.76
N LEU A 92 7.90 1.25 7.86
CA LEU A 92 6.53 1.42 7.34
C LEU A 92 5.49 1.29 8.45
N GLU A 93 5.60 0.28 9.31
CA GLU A 93 4.65 0.11 10.41
C GLU A 93 4.74 1.24 11.44
N ASP A 94 5.93 1.81 11.67
CA ASP A 94 6.09 2.97 12.54
C ASP A 94 5.42 4.20 11.95
N TYR A 95 5.62 4.42 10.64
CA TYR A 95 4.93 5.46 9.89
C TYR A 95 3.41 5.28 9.96
N LEU A 96 2.88 4.06 9.77
CA LEU A 96 1.44 3.80 9.85
C LEU A 96 0.87 4.03 11.25
N ASP A 97 1.61 3.68 12.31
CA ASP A 97 1.17 3.98 13.67
C ASP A 97 1.17 5.49 13.96
N LEU A 98 2.13 6.23 13.41
CA LEU A 98 2.16 7.69 13.51
C LEU A 98 1.00 8.31 12.75
N ASP A 99 0.79 7.93 11.49
CA ASP A 99 -0.31 8.40 10.63
C ASP A 99 -1.68 8.13 11.27
N ARG A 100 -1.85 6.95 11.88
CA ARG A 100 -3.06 6.62 12.65
C ARG A 100 -3.24 7.48 13.88
N LYS A 101 -2.18 7.68 14.66
CA LYS A 101 -2.24 8.57 15.82
C LYS A 101 -2.62 9.97 15.38
N GLU A 102 -1.97 10.52 14.35
CA GLU A 102 -2.25 11.86 13.83
C GLU A 102 -3.67 11.97 13.26
N SER A 103 -4.17 10.94 12.55
CA SER A 103 -5.57 10.86 12.12
C SER A 103 -6.55 10.77 13.30
N GLU A 104 -6.17 10.19 14.43
CA GLU A 104 -6.98 10.21 15.66
C GLU A 104 -6.94 11.57 16.38
N TRP A 105 -5.92 12.39 16.14
CA TRP A 105 -5.85 13.79 16.62
C TRP A 105 -6.59 14.77 15.69
N GLY A 106 -6.69 14.45 14.39
CA GLY A 106 -7.48 15.18 13.40
C GLY A 106 -8.95 14.75 13.39
N GLY A 107 -9.68 14.99 14.48
CA GLY A 107 -11.09 14.65 14.59
C GLY A 107 -11.90 15.16 13.38
N TYR A 108 -12.46 14.23 12.62
CA TYR A 108 -13.67 14.45 11.83
C TYR A 108 -14.59 13.24 12.05
N GLU A 109 -15.63 13.51 12.84
CA GLU A 109 -16.90 12.77 12.85
C GLU A 109 -17.60 12.86 11.48
#